data_AF-X0WR42-F1
#
_entry.id   AF-X0WR42-F1
#
_cell.length_a   1.000
_cell.length_b   1.000
_cell.length_c   1.000
_cell.angle_alpha   90.00
_cell.angle_beta   90.00
_cell.angle_gamma   90.00
#
_symmetry.space_group_name_H-M   'P 1'
#
loop_
_entity.id
_entity.type
_entity.pdbx_description
1 polymer ?
#
loop_
_entity_poly.entity_id
_entity_poly.type
_entity_poly.pdbx_seq_one_letter_code
_entity_poly.pdbx_strand_id
1 'polypeptide(L)'
;MEVMTGTIDHLVDKLNADVLLIPHSIVPTEDDRIISRRIHEQVKSKNKVKLISGEYMSDELKGIIGVCDMFIGCRMHSTIASTSMNVPTIAVVYGHKSHGVIGDMMGQGKYIIEIGEYA
;
A
#
# COMPACT_ATOMS: atom_id res chain seq x y z
N MET A 1 13.10 4.79 0.04
CA MET A 1 12.26 6.00 0.21
C MET A 1 12.01 6.66 -1.14
N GLU A 2 13.07 6.97 -1.89
CA GLU A 2 13.02 7.54 -3.23
C GLU A 2 12.09 6.81 -4.21
N VAL A 3 12.13 5.47 -4.22
CA VAL A 3 11.23 4.67 -5.08
C VAL A 3 9.75 4.96 -4.79
N MET A 4 9.36 5.03 -3.51
CA MET A 4 7.96 5.28 -3.15
C MET A 4 7.53 6.70 -3.48
N THR A 5 8.34 7.71 -3.15
CA THR A 5 8.03 9.11 -3.47
C THR A 5 7.98 9.34 -4.97
N GLY A 6 8.94 8.78 -5.73
CA GLY A 6 8.95 8.86 -7.19
C GLY A 6 7.77 8.14 -7.85
N THR A 7 7.36 6.99 -7.30
CA THR A 7 6.15 6.28 -7.76
C THR A 7 4.89 7.12 -7.53
N ILE A 8 4.75 7.72 -6.34
CA ILE A 8 3.62 8.60 -6.01
C ILE A 8 3.58 9.80 -6.96
N ASP A 9 4.68 10.51 -7.11
CA ASP A 9 4.76 11.67 -8.02
C ASP A 9 4.44 11.25 -9.46
N HIS A 10 4.93 10.09 -9.92
CA HIS A 10 4.63 9.57 -11.25
C HIS A 10 3.14 9.26 -11.44
N LEU A 11 2.48 8.65 -10.45
CA LEU A 11 1.04 8.35 -10.51
C LEU A 11 0.22 9.64 -10.53
N VAL A 12 0.59 10.63 -9.73
CA VAL A 12 -0.07 11.94 -9.75
C VAL A 12 0.14 12.61 -11.12
N ASP A 13 1.35 12.63 -11.66
CA ASP A 13 1.65 13.31 -12.92
C ASP A 13 1.02 12.64 -14.15
N LYS A 14 0.97 11.30 -14.17
CA LYS A 14 0.48 10.55 -15.34
C LYS A 14 -1.01 10.25 -15.30
N LEU A 15 -1.57 10.07 -14.10
CA LEU A 15 -2.96 9.65 -13.94
C LEU A 15 -3.82 10.72 -13.27
N ASN A 16 -3.25 11.85 -12.84
CA ASN A 16 -3.91 12.85 -12.00
C ASN A 16 -4.52 12.23 -10.72
N ALA A 17 -3.88 11.17 -10.22
CA ALA A 17 -4.38 10.39 -9.10
C ALA A 17 -4.38 11.21 -7.80
N ASP A 18 -5.40 10.99 -6.97
CA ASP A 18 -5.39 11.36 -5.56
C ASP A 18 -4.88 10.16 -4.76
N VAL A 19 -3.77 10.34 -4.05
CA VAL A 19 -3.06 9.25 -3.36
C VAL A 19 -3.35 9.29 -1.87
N LEU A 20 -3.81 8.17 -1.32
CA LEU A 20 -4.02 7.99 0.11
C LEU A 20 -2.93 7.08 0.68
N LEU A 21 -2.15 7.60 1.62
CA LEU A 21 -1.22 6.81 2.42
C LEU A 21 -1.99 6.19 3.59
N ILE A 22 -2.05 4.86 3.63
CA ILE A 22 -2.82 4.06 4.58
C ILE A 22 -1.86 3.25 5.46
N PRO A 23 -1.52 3.73 6.67
CA PRO A 23 -0.80 2.95 7.67
C PRO A 23 -1.58 1.70 8.04
N HIS A 24 -0.91 0.55 8.18
CA HIS A 24 -1.59 -0.72 8.45
C HIS A 24 -1.06 -1.44 9.70
N SER A 25 0.24 -1.33 9.98
CA SER A 25 0.86 -1.81 11.22
C SER A 25 1.13 -0.63 12.15
N ILE A 26 0.47 -0.62 13.31
CA ILE A 26 0.64 0.38 14.36
C ILE A 26 0.85 -0.36 15.68
N VAL A 27 2.10 -0.71 15.96
CA VAL A 27 2.53 -1.37 17.21
C VAL A 27 3.78 -0.67 17.75
N PRO A 28 4.12 -0.80 19.05
CA PRO A 28 5.24 -0.07 19.65
C PRO A 28 6.59 -0.27 18.94
N THR A 29 6.80 -1.42 18.29
CA THR A 29 8.04 -1.74 17.56
C THR A 29 8.00 -1.37 16.09
N GLU A 30 6.83 -1.07 15.54
CA GLU A 30 6.62 -0.83 14.11
C GLU A 30 5.38 0.03 13.90
N ASP A 31 5.57 1.27 13.43
CA ASP A 31 4.49 2.22 13.19
C ASP A 31 4.58 2.79 11.77
N ASP A 32 3.69 2.32 10.90
CA ASP A 32 3.61 2.73 9.51
C ASP A 32 3.28 4.23 9.36
N ARG A 33 2.76 4.91 10.39
CA ARG A 33 2.50 6.36 10.38
C ARG A 33 3.81 7.14 10.28
N ILE A 34 4.90 6.63 10.85
CA ILE A 34 6.22 7.27 10.82
C ILE A 34 6.75 7.31 9.39
N ILE A 35 6.76 6.17 8.69
CA ILE A 35 7.25 6.10 7.31
C ILE A 35 6.32 6.85 6.35
N SER A 36 5.00 6.76 6.57
CA SER A 36 4.02 7.45 5.73
C SER A 36 4.16 8.97 5.83
N ARG A 37 4.44 9.51 7.02
CA ARG A 37 4.73 10.94 7.22
C ARG A 37 5.99 11.37 6.47
N ARG A 38 7.08 10.58 6.57
CA ARG A 38 8.33 10.85 5.85
C ARG A 38 8.16 10.85 4.33
N ILE A 39 7.33 9.94 3.81
CA ILE A 39 6.98 9.91 2.38
C ILE A 39 6.21 11.18 2.01
N HIS A 40 5.15 11.51 2.75
CA HIS A 40 4.34 12.71 2.52
C HIS A 40 5.16 14.02 2.58
N GLU A 41 6.19 14.09 3.42
CA GLU A 41 7.06 15.27 3.50
C GLU A 41 7.93 15.47 2.25
N GLN A 42 8.26 14.38 1.54
CA GLN A 42 9.20 14.34 0.41
C GLN A 42 8.54 14.34 -0.98
N VAL A 43 7.25 14.00 -1.08
CA VAL A 43 6.52 14.09 -2.36
C VAL A 43 6.37 15.53 -2.80
N LYS A 44 6.37 15.75 -4.12
CA LYS A 44 6.24 17.10 -4.72
C LYS A 44 4.79 17.57 -4.66
N SER A 45 3.86 16.68 -4.96
CA SER A 45 2.43 16.98 -5.14
C SER A 45 1.63 16.87 -3.85
N LYS A 46 2.02 17.61 -2.79
CA LYS A 46 1.41 17.50 -1.44
C LYS A 46 -0.10 17.70 -1.41
N ASN A 47 -0.67 18.49 -2.32
CA ASN A 47 -2.11 18.72 -2.42
C ASN A 47 -2.89 17.49 -2.93
N LYS A 48 -2.21 16.56 -3.59
CA LYS A 48 -2.77 15.32 -4.15
C LYS A 48 -2.47 14.08 -3.30
N VAL A 49 -1.72 14.23 -2.20
CA VAL A 49 -1.34 13.13 -1.32
C VAL A 49 -1.91 13.38 0.06
N LYS A 50 -2.74 12.47 0.56
CA LYS A 50 -3.32 12.52 1.90
C LYS A 50 -2.75 11.41 2.75
N LEU A 51 -2.58 11.69 4.04
CA LEU A 51 -2.18 10.71 5.05
C LEU A 51 -3.32 10.54 6.03
N ILE A 52 -3.79 9.31 6.25
CA ILE A 52 -4.64 9.03 7.42
C ILE A 52 -3.73 8.86 8.65
N SER A 53 -4.04 9.56 9.74
CA SER A 53 -3.23 9.56 10.96
C SER A 53 -3.94 8.95 12.18
N GLY A 54 -5.22 8.59 12.03
CA GLY A 54 -6.00 7.95 13.07
C GLY A 54 -5.57 6.50 13.33
N GLU A 55 -6.02 5.98 14.47
CA GLU A 55 -6.00 4.54 14.74
C GLU A 55 -7.38 4.00 14.39
N TYR A 56 -7.40 3.05 13.46
CA TYR A 56 -8.60 2.49 12.88
C TYR A 56 -8.63 1.00 13.15
N MET A 57 -9.81 0.47 13.37
CA MET A 57 -10.02 -0.97 13.43
C MET A 57 -9.82 -1.61 12.05
N SER A 58 -9.58 -2.92 12.04
CA SER A 58 -9.23 -3.64 10.79
C SER A 58 -10.35 -3.59 9.73
N ASP A 59 -11.60 -3.57 10.17
CA ASP A 59 -12.79 -3.40 9.32
C ASP A 59 -12.90 -1.97 8.76
N GLU A 60 -12.58 -0.95 9.55
CA GLU A 60 -12.51 0.45 9.08
C GLU A 60 -11.41 0.63 8.02
N LEU A 61 -10.20 0.11 8.28
CA LEU A 61 -9.12 0.13 7.27
C LEU A 61 -9.51 -0.63 6.01
N LYS A 62 -10.18 -1.78 6.15
CA LYS A 62 -10.70 -2.53 5.01
C LYS A 62 -11.75 -1.74 4.23
N GLY A 63 -12.62 -0.99 4.91
CA GLY A 63 -13.59 -0.09 4.29
C GLY A 63 -12.93 1.05 3.53
N ILE A 64 -11.90 1.68 4.11
CA ILE A 64 -11.10 2.74 3.46
C ILE A 64 -10.41 2.19 2.20
N ILE A 65 -9.77 1.01 2.30
CA ILE A 65 -9.15 0.36 1.15
C ILE A 65 -10.20 0.03 0.08
N GLY A 66 -11.37 -0.46 0.48
CA GLY A 66 -12.43 -0.91 -0.42
C GLY A 66 -13.05 0.17 -1.30
N VAL A 67 -12.82 1.46 -1.00
CA VAL A 67 -13.27 2.59 -1.83
C VAL A 67 -12.18 3.15 -2.74
N CYS A 68 -10.98 2.55 -2.75
CA CYS A 68 -9.90 2.95 -3.65
C CYS A 68 -10.08 2.33 -5.05
N ASP A 69 -9.70 3.07 -6.10
CA ASP A 69 -9.69 2.57 -7.48
C ASP A 69 -8.55 1.57 -7.74
N MET A 70 -7.48 1.64 -6.94
CA MET A 70 -6.31 0.76 -6.98
C MET A 70 -5.61 0.76 -5.62
N PHE A 71 -4.99 -0.36 -5.26
CA PHE A 71 -4.15 -0.48 -4.07
C PHE A 71 -2.74 -0.95 -4.42
N ILE A 72 -1.71 -0.31 -3.85
CA ILE A 72 -0.32 -0.72 -3.98
C ILE A 72 0.25 -0.86 -2.57
N GLY A 73 0.74 -2.04 -2.19
CA GLY A 73 1.24 -2.25 -0.84
C GLY A 73 2.08 -3.50 -0.65
N CYS A 74 2.83 -3.53 0.46
CA CYS A 74 3.71 -4.65 0.83
C CYS A 74 3.25 -5.40 2.09
N ARG A 75 2.37 -4.81 2.89
CA ARG A 75 1.81 -5.48 4.08
C ARG A 75 0.84 -6.57 3.64
N MET A 76 1.05 -7.79 4.11
CA MET A 76 0.22 -8.94 3.73
C MET A 76 -1.27 -8.71 4.06
N HIS A 77 -1.60 -8.19 5.24
CA HIS A 77 -2.99 -7.97 5.62
C HIS A 77 -3.67 -6.88 4.79
N SER A 78 -2.96 -5.84 4.35
CA SER A 78 -3.56 -4.79 3.50
C SER A 78 -3.76 -5.28 2.05
N THR A 79 -2.86 -6.12 1.54
CA THR A 79 -3.03 -6.76 0.24
C THR A 79 -4.14 -7.81 0.23
N ILE A 80 -4.32 -8.57 1.32
CA ILE A 80 -5.51 -9.44 1.51
C ILE A 80 -6.80 -8.59 1.59
N ALA A 81 -6.78 -7.49 2.35
CA ALA A 81 -7.95 -6.62 2.49
C ALA A 81 -8.39 -6.06 1.13
N SER A 82 -7.47 -5.48 0.36
CA SER A 82 -7.75 -4.91 -0.97
C SER A 82 -8.25 -5.96 -1.97
N THR A 83 -7.55 -7.09 -2.10
CA THR A 83 -7.97 -8.16 -3.01
C THR A 83 -9.33 -8.74 -2.63
N SER A 84 -9.61 -8.93 -1.34
CA SER A 84 -10.93 -9.41 -0.87
C SER A 84 -12.08 -8.43 -1.11
N MET A 85 -11.77 -7.16 -1.36
CA MET A 85 -12.73 -6.11 -1.70
C MET A 85 -12.87 -5.90 -3.21
N ASN A 86 -12.26 -6.75 -4.04
CA ASN A 86 -12.18 -6.60 -5.50
C ASN A 86 -11.52 -5.28 -5.95
N VAL A 87 -10.65 -4.71 -5.12
CA VAL A 87 -9.83 -3.57 -5.51
C VAL A 87 -8.65 -4.08 -6.33
N PRO A 88 -8.35 -3.52 -7.51
CA PRO A 88 -7.15 -3.86 -8.26
C PRO A 88 -5.89 -3.65 -7.42
N THR A 89 -5.13 -4.71 -7.16
CA THR A 89 -4.02 -4.69 -6.21
C THR A 89 -2.68 -5.05 -6.84
N ILE A 90 -1.68 -4.20 -6.64
CA ILE A 90 -0.27 -4.52 -6.88
C ILE A 90 0.37 -4.85 -5.52
N ALA A 91 0.82 -6.09 -5.36
CA ALA A 91 1.47 -6.55 -4.14
C ALA A 91 3.00 -6.49 -4.30
N VAL A 92 3.67 -5.65 -3.51
CA VAL A 92 5.13 -5.56 -3.48
C VAL A 92 5.64 -6.49 -2.39
N VAL A 93 6.20 -7.63 -2.76
CA VAL A 93 6.45 -8.75 -1.84
C VAL A 93 7.92 -8.97 -1.61
N TYR A 94 8.25 -9.32 -0.37
CA TYR A 94 9.57 -9.80 0.05
C TYR A 94 9.36 -11.16 0.70
N GLY A 95 9.65 -12.24 -0.04
CA GLY A 95 9.52 -13.62 0.39
C GLY A 95 8.28 -14.39 -0.12
N HIS A 96 8.30 -15.71 0.09
CA HIS A 96 7.43 -16.67 -0.60
C HIS A 96 5.96 -16.70 -0.13
N LYS A 97 5.64 -16.21 1.07
CA LYS A 97 4.29 -16.35 1.65
C LYS A 97 3.20 -15.68 0.82
N SER A 98 3.50 -14.50 0.28
CA SER A 98 2.55 -13.74 -0.53
C SER A 98 2.26 -14.42 -1.87
N HIS A 99 3.15 -15.26 -2.39
CA HIS A 99 2.88 -16.04 -3.61
C HIS A 99 1.76 -17.07 -3.37
N GLY A 100 1.82 -17.81 -2.27
CA GLY A 100 0.77 -18.78 -1.95
C GLY A 100 -0.59 -18.11 -1.72
N VAL A 101 -0.62 -17.03 -0.95
CA VAL A 101 -1.90 -16.38 -0.60
C VAL A 101 -2.41 -15.44 -1.68
N ILE A 102 -1.63 -14.44 -2.08
CA ILE A 102 -2.07 -13.45 -3.08
C ILE A 102 -1.98 -14.04 -4.49
N GLY A 103 -0.93 -14.81 -4.79
CA GLY A 103 -0.71 -15.39 -6.10
C GLY A 103 -1.66 -16.55 -6.40
N ASP A 104 -1.54 -17.64 -5.64
CA ASP A 104 -2.23 -18.90 -5.93
C ASP A 104 -3.67 -18.88 -5.44
N MET A 105 -3.92 -18.57 -4.16
CA MET A 105 -5.29 -18.61 -3.59
C MET A 105 -6.19 -17.51 -4.15
N MET A 106 -5.67 -16.29 -4.33
CA MET A 106 -6.45 -15.15 -4.85
C MET A 106 -6.32 -14.96 -6.37
N GLY A 107 -5.49 -15.76 -7.04
CA GLY A 107 -5.29 -15.69 -8.49
C GLY A 107 -4.62 -14.40 -8.99
N GLN A 108 -3.88 -13.68 -8.13
CA GLN A 108 -3.29 -12.37 -8.46
C GLN A 108 -1.79 -12.43 -8.79
N GLY A 109 -1.26 -13.61 -9.16
CA GLY A 109 0.18 -13.81 -9.37
C GLY A 109 0.82 -12.83 -10.36
N LYS A 110 0.08 -12.38 -11.38
CA LYS A 110 0.55 -11.39 -12.37
C LYS A 110 0.83 -10.00 -11.78
N TYR A 111 0.20 -9.69 -10.64
CA TYR A 111 0.28 -8.37 -9.99
C TYR A 111 1.19 -8.36 -8.76
N ILE A 112 2.00 -9.42 -8.61
CA ILE A 112 3.04 -9.50 -7.60
C ILE A 112 4.34 -8.93 -8.18
N ILE A 113 4.93 -7.97 -7.48
CA ILE A 113 6.27 -7.46 -7.73
C ILE A 113 7.17 -7.99 -6.63
N GLU A 114 8.06 -8.92 -6.97
CA GLU A 114 9.12 -9.35 -6.07
C GLU A 114 10.18 -8.27 -5.98
N ILE A 115 10.42 -7.79 -4.75
CA ILE A 115 11.62 -7.06 -4.41
C ILE A 115 12.49 -8.03 -3.61
N GLY A 116 13.70 -8.31 -4.10
CA GLY A 116 14.54 -9.39 -3.59
C GLY A 116 14.68 -9.41 -2.06
N GLU A 117 14.97 -10.58 -1.51
CA GLU A 117 15.12 -10.74 -0.05
C GLU A 117 16.19 -9.79 0.48
N TYR A 118 15.88 -9.06 1.56
CA TYR A 118 16.90 -8.42 2.37
C TYR A 118 17.78 -9.53 2.96
N ALA A 119 19.01 -9.63 2.46
CA ALA A 119 20.07 -10.43 3.08
C ALA A 119 20.47 -9.85 4.45
#